data_AF-A0A8H4VSR7-F1
#
_entry.id   AF-A0A8H4VSR7-F1
#
_cell.length_a   1.000
_cell.length_b   1.000
_cell.length_c   1.000
_cell.angle_alpha   90.00
_cell.angle_beta   90.00
_cell.angle_gamma   90.00
#
_symmetry.space_group_name_H-M   'P 1'
#
loop_
_entity.id
_entity.type
_entity.pdbx_description
1 polymer ?
#
loop_
_entity_poly.entity_id
_entity_poly.type
_entity_poly.pdbx_seq_one_letter_code
_entity_poly.pdbx_strand_id
1 'polypeptide(L)'
;MIVLPRYEPIHTLAKDSGFPLLNAFLALVYCHAVLWSLGIQHCDISEHNLMADPLTGYPKLCDSDLSHIEGDILPECLFSNTGTWTFMAIELLTPEAMNGHVKRLYRHDVESFLAVLAWILLRYNENGQLLPDPPVSEWSDTSYLVCAERRRAIYQGFSTIRKPGWLSSDIWVALLLAINDLLKLINLVSSFKADISTKKSVPRAFSDTVHISQDEVRRMEQLNDLRFVKEVLNWVFFALQTDSPKWAPLMNKIYVLELERHT
;
A
#
# COMPACT_ATOMS: atom_id res chain seq x y z
N MET A 1 25.19 -7.94 -23.96
CA MET A 1 24.07 -8.66 -23.31
C MET A 1 24.36 -8.67 -21.81
N ILE A 2 23.67 -7.82 -21.05
CA ILE A 2 23.76 -7.87 -19.59
C ILE A 2 22.77 -8.95 -19.16
N VAL A 3 23.26 -10.08 -18.68
CA VAL A 3 22.42 -11.10 -18.04
C VAL A 3 22.19 -10.63 -16.63
N LEU A 4 21.04 -10.00 -16.38
CA LEU A 4 20.60 -9.72 -15.02
C LEU A 4 20.28 -11.06 -14.33
N PRO A 5 20.56 -11.20 -13.02
CA PRO A 5 20.10 -12.34 -12.25
C PRO A 5 18.58 -12.51 -12.45
N ARG A 6 18.15 -13.74 -12.74
CA ARG A 6 16.74 -14.05 -12.89
C ARG A 6 16.11 -14.08 -11.49
N TYR A 7 15.39 -13.02 -11.15
CA TYR A 7 14.56 -13.00 -9.94
C TYR A 7 13.23 -13.71 -10.20
N GLU A 8 12.59 -14.20 -9.14
CA GLU A 8 11.27 -14.83 -9.17
C GLU A 8 10.26 -13.98 -8.41
N PRO A 9 8.97 -13.99 -8.77
CA PRO A 9 7.94 -13.29 -8.01
C PRO A 9 7.88 -13.76 -6.55
N ILE A 10 7.61 -12.86 -5.60
CA ILE A 10 7.58 -13.24 -4.17
C ILE A 10 6.53 -14.31 -3.84
N HIS A 11 5.47 -14.46 -4.65
CA HIS A 11 4.44 -15.48 -4.42
C HIS A 11 5.01 -16.91 -4.49
N THR A 12 6.18 -17.11 -5.11
CA THR A 12 6.92 -18.39 -5.08
C THR A 12 7.41 -18.77 -3.68
N LEU A 13 7.41 -17.83 -2.73
CA LEU A 13 7.75 -18.03 -1.32
C LEU A 13 6.53 -18.43 -0.46
N ALA A 14 5.36 -18.72 -1.04
CA ALA A 14 4.12 -19.07 -0.32
C ALA A 14 4.17 -20.37 0.50
N LYS A 15 5.26 -21.13 0.39
CA LYS A 15 5.55 -22.34 1.17
C LYS A 15 5.62 -22.09 2.69
N ASP A 16 5.76 -23.16 3.46
CA ASP A 16 6.05 -23.13 4.91
C ASP A 16 5.08 -22.21 5.69
N SER A 17 3.78 -22.45 5.50
CA SER A 17 2.69 -21.70 6.12
C SER A 17 2.62 -20.20 5.81
N GLY A 18 3.35 -19.74 4.79
CA GLY A 18 3.38 -18.35 4.34
C GLY A 18 4.38 -17.44 5.07
N PHE A 19 5.16 -17.96 6.01
CA PHE A 19 6.16 -17.16 6.74
C PHE A 19 7.28 -16.61 5.85
N PRO A 20 7.85 -17.36 4.89
CA PRO A 20 8.88 -16.82 4.00
C PRO A 20 8.36 -15.68 3.13
N LEU A 21 7.18 -15.87 2.53
CA LEU A 21 6.46 -14.83 1.79
C LEU A 21 6.24 -13.58 2.65
N LEU A 22 5.71 -13.74 3.87
CA LEU A 22 5.43 -12.61 4.76
C LEU A 22 6.71 -11.84 5.13
N ASN A 23 7.78 -12.55 5.48
CA ASN A 23 9.06 -11.92 5.78
C ASN A 23 9.61 -11.12 4.59
N ALA A 24 9.55 -11.70 3.38
CA ALA A 24 9.97 -11.03 2.16
C ALA A 24 9.12 -9.79 1.87
N PHE A 25 7.79 -9.91 1.99
CA PHE A 25 6.85 -8.82 1.82
C PHE A 25 7.11 -7.66 2.79
N LEU A 26 7.29 -7.95 4.08
CA LEU A 26 7.53 -6.92 5.09
C LEU A 26 8.85 -6.19 4.82
N ALA A 27 9.91 -6.92 4.45
CA ALA A 27 11.18 -6.29 4.08
C ALA A 27 11.05 -5.35 2.87
N LEU A 28 10.16 -5.65 1.92
CA LEU A 28 9.87 -4.76 0.78
C LEU A 28 9.13 -3.51 1.22
N VAL A 29 8.14 -3.65 2.11
CA VAL A 29 7.44 -2.50 2.72
C VAL A 29 8.42 -1.60 3.47
N TYR A 30 9.34 -2.18 4.25
CA TYR A 30 10.38 -1.41 4.94
C TYR A 30 11.35 -0.73 3.99
N CYS A 31 11.82 -1.44 2.96
CA CYS A 31 12.68 -0.86 1.93
C CYS A 31 11.99 0.33 1.26
N HIS A 32 10.72 0.17 0.89
CA HIS A 32 9.91 1.23 0.30
C HIS A 32 9.71 2.42 1.25
N ALA A 33 9.45 2.16 2.53
CA ALA A 33 9.34 3.21 3.55
C ALA A 33 10.61 4.06 3.64
N VAL A 34 11.79 3.42 3.60
CA VAL A 34 13.09 4.11 3.60
C VAL A 34 13.29 4.91 2.31
N LEU A 35 12.98 4.36 1.14
CA LEU A 35 13.06 5.11 -0.11
C LEU A 35 12.18 6.36 -0.06
N TRP A 36 10.95 6.19 0.38
CA TRP A 36 9.98 7.27 0.47
C TRP A 36 10.41 8.32 1.50
N SER A 37 11.02 7.92 2.63
CA SER A 37 11.61 8.86 3.61
C SER A 37 12.91 9.52 3.15
N LEU A 38 13.46 9.11 2.01
CA LEU A 38 14.54 9.79 1.30
C LEU A 38 14.02 10.65 0.14
N GLY A 39 12.69 10.76 -0.01
CA GLY A 39 12.05 11.49 -1.10
C GLY A 39 11.94 10.69 -2.41
N ILE A 40 12.25 9.39 -2.41
CA ILE A 40 12.19 8.51 -3.58
C ILE A 40 10.86 7.75 -3.57
N GLN A 41 10.01 8.06 -4.54
CA GLN A 41 8.69 7.47 -4.71
C GLN A 41 8.75 6.39 -5.79
N HIS A 42 8.34 5.15 -5.49
CA HIS A 42 8.41 4.06 -6.48
C HIS A 42 7.32 4.15 -7.55
N CYS A 43 6.12 4.59 -7.15
CA CYS A 43 4.92 4.79 -7.97
C CYS A 43 4.27 3.53 -8.59
N ASP A 44 5.01 2.42 -8.77
CA ASP A 44 4.46 1.18 -9.34
C ASP A 44 4.62 -0.05 -8.44
N ILE A 45 3.98 -0.02 -7.27
CA ILE A 45 3.88 -1.21 -6.41
C ILE A 45 2.92 -2.20 -7.08
N SER A 46 3.46 -3.30 -7.59
CA SER A 46 2.72 -4.34 -8.29
C SER A 46 3.25 -5.73 -7.97
N GLU A 47 2.42 -6.76 -8.18
CA GLU A 47 2.83 -8.16 -7.98
C GLU A 47 4.13 -8.53 -8.75
N HIS A 48 4.30 -8.00 -9.96
CA HIS A 48 5.45 -8.29 -10.82
C HIS A 48 6.73 -7.57 -10.38
N ASN A 49 6.60 -6.54 -9.55
CA ASN A 49 7.72 -5.73 -9.07
C ASN A 49 8.22 -6.17 -7.70
N LEU A 50 7.42 -6.98 -6.98
CA LEU A 50 7.85 -7.63 -5.74
C LEU A 50 8.50 -8.96 -6.08
N MET A 51 9.83 -8.98 -6.06
CA MET A 51 10.64 -10.12 -6.50
C MET A 51 11.49 -10.68 -5.36
N ALA A 52 12.02 -11.88 -5.56
CA ALA A 52 12.98 -12.55 -4.68
C ALA A 52 14.10 -13.18 -5.50
N ASP A 53 15.31 -13.16 -4.94
CA ASP A 53 16.44 -13.91 -5.47
C ASP A 53 16.21 -15.42 -5.21
N PRO A 54 16.16 -16.27 -6.24
CA PRO A 54 15.92 -17.70 -6.05
C PRO A 54 17.03 -18.41 -5.28
N LEU A 55 18.24 -17.85 -5.24
CA LEU A 55 19.38 -18.44 -4.53
C LEU A 55 19.37 -18.10 -3.04
N THR A 56 19.08 -16.83 -2.72
CA THR A 56 19.18 -16.32 -1.33
C THR A 56 17.83 -16.17 -0.65
N GLY A 57 16.74 -16.18 -1.40
CA GLY A 57 15.40 -15.80 -0.95
C GLY A 57 15.28 -14.32 -0.59
N TYR A 58 16.29 -13.49 -0.92
CA TYR A 58 16.29 -12.09 -0.55
C TYR A 58 15.32 -11.30 -1.43
N PRO A 59 14.42 -10.52 -0.80
CA PRO A 59 13.44 -9.76 -1.54
C PRO A 59 14.10 -8.56 -2.24
N LYS A 60 13.55 -8.21 -3.40
CA LYS A 60 13.95 -7.05 -4.19
C LYS A 60 12.73 -6.35 -4.75
N LEU A 61 12.67 -5.04 -4.55
CA LEU A 61 11.71 -4.18 -5.23
C LEU A 61 12.33 -3.79 -6.58
N CYS A 62 11.67 -4.18 -7.66
CA CYS A 62 12.14 -4.00 -9.04
C CYS A 62 11.30 -2.95 -9.76
N ASP A 63 11.78 -2.54 -10.94
CA ASP A 63 11.09 -1.61 -11.85
C ASP A 63 10.92 -0.20 -11.30
N SER A 64 12.06 0.51 -11.22
CA SER A 64 12.11 1.90 -10.78
C SER A 64 11.94 2.90 -11.93
N ASP A 65 11.48 2.47 -13.11
CA ASP A 65 11.39 3.34 -14.29
C ASP A 65 10.29 4.41 -14.13
N LEU A 66 9.31 4.15 -13.26
CA LEU A 66 8.27 5.09 -12.85
C LEU A 66 8.61 5.85 -11.55
N SER A 67 9.81 5.65 -11.00
CA SER A 67 10.19 6.29 -9.75
C SER A 67 10.40 7.80 -9.91
N HIS A 68 10.05 8.54 -8.87
CA HIS A 68 10.14 10.00 -8.83
C HIS A 68 10.89 10.46 -7.58
N ILE A 69 11.74 11.48 -7.72
CA ILE A 69 12.42 12.12 -6.60
C ILE A 69 11.67 13.41 -6.25
N GLU A 70 11.34 13.58 -4.98
CA GLU A 70 10.68 14.77 -4.47
C GLU A 70 11.45 16.05 -4.86
N GLY A 71 10.77 16.95 -5.55
CA GLY A 71 11.35 18.20 -6.05
C GLY A 71 11.67 18.21 -7.54
N ASP A 72 11.62 17.05 -8.23
CA ASP A 72 11.77 17.01 -9.67
C ASP A 72 10.56 17.63 -10.40
N ILE A 73 10.82 18.35 -11.48
CA ILE A 73 9.76 18.82 -12.37
C ILE A 73 9.28 17.62 -13.19
N LEU A 74 8.09 17.12 -12.86
CA LEU A 74 7.48 16.03 -13.61
C LEU A 74 7.05 16.53 -15.01
N PRO A 75 7.39 15.79 -16.08
CA PRO A 75 6.80 15.97 -17.41
C PRO A 75 5.27 15.92 -17.36
N GLU A 76 4.58 16.66 -18.24
CA GLU A 76 3.11 16.73 -18.25
C GLU A 76 2.42 15.36 -18.39
N CYS A 77 3.08 14.39 -19.01
CA CYS A 77 2.61 13.00 -19.14
C CYS A 77 2.72 12.17 -17.85
N LEU A 78 3.59 12.54 -16.91
CA LEU A 78 3.80 11.86 -15.62
C LEU A 78 2.92 12.42 -14.50
N PHE A 79 2.13 13.46 -14.77
CA PHE A 79 1.10 13.89 -13.80
C PHE A 79 0.02 12.85 -13.62
N SER A 80 -0.29 12.03 -14.63
CA SER A 80 -1.20 10.91 -14.43
C SER A 80 -0.68 10.03 -13.30
N ASN A 81 -1.52 9.68 -12.32
CA ASN A 81 -1.14 8.70 -11.30
C ASN A 81 -0.75 7.41 -12.02
N THR A 82 0.55 7.20 -12.20
CA THR A 82 1.12 6.08 -12.96
C THR A 82 1.16 4.83 -12.09
N GLY A 83 1.34 3.69 -12.77
CA GLY A 83 1.44 2.38 -12.16
C GLY A 83 0.24 1.47 -12.46
N THR A 84 0.30 0.28 -11.90
CA THR A 84 -0.68 -0.77 -12.16
C THR A 84 -2.00 -0.50 -11.44
N TRP A 85 -3.07 -0.13 -12.17
CA TRP A 85 -4.37 0.25 -11.58
C TRP A 85 -4.96 -0.82 -10.65
N THR A 86 -4.56 -2.09 -10.84
CA THR A 86 -5.06 -3.23 -10.06
C THR A 86 -4.62 -3.11 -8.60
N PHE A 87 -3.48 -2.47 -8.35
CA PHE A 87 -2.90 -2.30 -7.03
C PHE A 87 -2.88 -0.84 -6.58
N MET A 88 -2.90 0.12 -7.49
CA MET A 88 -2.97 1.55 -7.17
C MET A 88 -4.13 1.87 -6.20
N ALA A 89 -3.92 2.74 -5.21
CA ALA A 89 -4.93 3.06 -4.19
C ALA A 89 -6.29 3.50 -4.77
N ILE A 90 -7.39 3.13 -4.12
CA ILE A 90 -8.78 3.41 -4.56
C ILE A 90 -9.01 4.90 -4.80
N GLU A 91 -8.42 5.78 -3.99
CA GLU A 91 -8.55 7.24 -4.16
C GLU A 91 -7.89 7.74 -5.45
N LEU A 92 -6.88 7.03 -5.94
CA LEU A 92 -6.20 7.35 -7.19
C LEU A 92 -6.94 6.77 -8.41
N LEU A 93 -7.94 5.91 -8.21
CA LEU A 93 -8.79 5.36 -9.26
C LEU A 93 -10.03 6.24 -9.52
N THR A 94 -9.81 7.54 -9.71
CA THR A 94 -10.85 8.51 -10.07
C THR A 94 -10.43 9.31 -11.29
N PRO A 95 -11.36 9.84 -12.12
CA PRO A 95 -10.98 10.65 -13.28
C PRO A 95 -10.07 11.83 -12.91
N GLU A 96 -10.34 12.48 -11.78
CA GLU A 96 -9.52 13.58 -11.25
C GLU A 96 -8.09 13.13 -10.91
N ALA A 97 -7.94 11.99 -10.23
CA ALA A 97 -6.63 11.45 -9.89
C ALA A 97 -5.89 10.91 -11.12
N MET A 98 -6.57 10.24 -12.05
CA MET A 98 -5.95 9.76 -13.29
C MET A 98 -5.43 10.91 -14.17
N ASN A 99 -6.01 12.11 -14.02
CA ASN A 99 -5.53 13.34 -14.65
C ASN A 99 -4.45 14.07 -13.84
N GLY A 100 -4.02 13.52 -12.70
CA GLY A 100 -2.93 14.07 -11.89
C GLY A 100 -3.30 15.16 -10.90
N HIS A 101 -4.58 15.42 -10.71
CA HIS A 101 -5.03 16.45 -9.76
C HIS A 101 -5.03 15.97 -8.31
N VAL A 102 -4.84 14.67 -8.07
CA VAL A 102 -4.68 14.10 -6.73
C VAL A 102 -3.22 13.74 -6.53
N LYS A 103 -2.56 14.43 -5.60
CA LYS A 103 -1.19 14.15 -5.19
C LYS A 103 -1.10 12.74 -4.57
N ARG A 104 -0.14 11.95 -5.03
CA ARG A 104 0.21 10.67 -4.42
C ARG A 104 0.90 10.87 -3.07
N LEU A 105 0.51 10.05 -2.10
CA LEU A 105 0.97 10.10 -0.70
C LEU A 105 1.40 8.69 -0.28
N TYR A 106 2.23 8.57 0.76
CA TYR A 106 2.72 7.26 1.21
C TYR A 106 1.59 6.27 1.53
N ARG A 107 0.49 6.75 2.11
CA ARG A 107 -0.69 5.92 2.40
C ARG A 107 -1.28 5.25 1.16
N HIS A 108 -1.13 5.84 -0.02
CA HIS A 108 -1.54 5.21 -1.27
C HIS A 108 -0.69 4.00 -1.62
N ASP A 109 0.62 4.08 -1.39
CA ASP A 109 1.51 2.94 -1.64
C ASP A 109 1.34 1.85 -0.58
N VAL A 110 1.03 2.21 0.67
CA VAL A 110 0.63 1.24 1.71
C VAL A 110 -0.62 0.47 1.29
N GLU A 111 -1.64 1.16 0.76
CA GLU A 111 -2.82 0.51 0.19
C GLU A 111 -2.44 -0.43 -0.96
N SER A 112 -1.51 -0.01 -1.84
CA SER A 112 -1.02 -0.85 -2.93
C SER A 112 -0.30 -2.11 -2.45
N PHE A 113 0.54 -2.01 -1.42
CA PHE A 113 1.16 -3.19 -0.82
C PHE A 113 0.12 -4.17 -0.26
N LEU A 114 -0.88 -3.67 0.47
CA LEU A 114 -1.95 -4.51 1.02
C LEU A 114 -2.82 -5.14 -0.08
N ALA A 115 -3.07 -4.40 -1.17
CA ALA A 115 -3.73 -4.92 -2.36
C ALA A 115 -2.94 -6.05 -3.01
N VAL A 116 -1.61 -5.90 -3.17
CA VAL A 116 -0.72 -6.97 -3.70
C VAL A 116 -0.71 -8.18 -2.78
N LEU A 117 -0.65 -8.00 -1.45
CA LEU A 117 -0.67 -9.12 -0.51
C LEU A 117 -2.00 -9.87 -0.57
N ALA A 118 -3.12 -9.15 -0.54
CA ALA A 118 -4.45 -9.75 -0.70
C ALA A 118 -4.57 -10.50 -2.04
N TRP A 119 -4.07 -9.90 -3.12
CA TRP A 119 -4.00 -10.53 -4.43
C TRP A 119 -3.24 -11.85 -4.38
N ILE A 120 -2.01 -11.86 -3.86
CA ILE A 120 -1.19 -13.06 -3.80
C ILE A 120 -1.88 -14.17 -3.00
N LEU A 121 -2.37 -13.85 -1.80
CA LEU A 121 -2.95 -14.83 -0.88
C LEU A 121 -4.29 -15.41 -1.37
N LEU A 122 -5.03 -14.65 -2.17
CA LEU A 122 -6.32 -15.07 -2.73
C LEU A 122 -6.19 -15.66 -4.14
N ARG A 123 -5.00 -15.61 -4.74
CA ARG A 123 -4.78 -16.02 -6.14
C ARG A 123 -3.86 -17.21 -6.30
N TYR A 124 -2.95 -17.44 -5.35
CA TYR A 124 -1.98 -18.53 -5.42
C TYR A 124 -2.15 -19.57 -4.30
N ASN A 125 -1.82 -20.82 -4.59
CA ASN A 125 -1.71 -21.90 -3.61
C ASN A 125 -0.31 -21.93 -2.96
N GLU A 126 -0.09 -22.89 -2.06
CA GLU A 126 1.18 -23.10 -1.34
C GLU A 126 2.39 -23.36 -2.24
N ASN A 127 2.15 -23.78 -3.48
CA ASN A 127 3.18 -24.03 -4.49
C ASN A 127 3.40 -22.82 -5.41
N GLY A 128 2.78 -21.67 -5.12
CA GLY A 128 2.83 -20.47 -5.96
C GLY A 128 2.05 -20.62 -7.27
N GLN A 129 1.13 -21.59 -7.38
CA GLN A 129 0.35 -21.84 -8.59
C GLN A 129 -0.99 -21.11 -8.53
N LEU A 130 -1.44 -20.62 -9.68
CA LEU A 130 -2.72 -19.93 -9.83
C LEU A 130 -3.89 -20.84 -9.43
N LEU A 131 -4.81 -20.33 -8.61
CA LEU A 131 -6.06 -20.99 -8.29
C LEU A 131 -6.99 -21.02 -9.52
N PRO A 132 -7.85 -22.05 -9.70
CA PRO A 132 -8.76 -22.12 -10.85
C PRO A 132 -9.80 -20.99 -10.92
N ASP A 133 -10.27 -20.51 -9.76
CA ASP A 133 -11.25 -19.41 -9.65
C ASP A 133 -10.90 -18.47 -8.49
N PRO A 134 -9.89 -17.58 -8.67
CA PRO A 134 -9.49 -16.64 -7.63
C PRO A 134 -10.60 -15.62 -7.33
N PRO A 135 -10.93 -15.34 -6.05
CA PRO A 135 -11.91 -14.31 -5.66
C PRO A 135 -11.57 -12.88 -6.12
N VAL A 136 -10.32 -12.66 -6.54
CA VAL A 136 -9.79 -11.36 -6.96
C VAL A 136 -9.65 -11.22 -8.47
N SER A 137 -10.05 -12.22 -9.26
CA SER A 137 -9.84 -12.24 -10.72
C SER A 137 -10.37 -10.98 -11.41
N GLU A 138 -11.53 -10.49 -10.98
CA GLU A 138 -12.17 -9.31 -11.58
C GLU A 138 -11.44 -7.98 -11.36
N TRP A 139 -10.37 -7.93 -10.55
CA TRP A 139 -9.64 -6.66 -10.34
C TRP A 139 -8.86 -6.21 -11.59
N SER A 140 -8.61 -7.09 -12.56
CA SER A 140 -7.83 -6.80 -13.77
C SER A 140 -8.66 -6.56 -15.04
N ASP A 141 -9.97 -6.80 -15.01
CA ASP A 141 -10.65 -7.25 -16.24
C ASP A 141 -11.32 -6.17 -17.09
N THR A 142 -11.48 -4.93 -16.60
CA THR A 142 -12.34 -3.94 -17.31
C THR A 142 -11.84 -2.49 -17.27
N SER A 143 -11.89 -1.82 -16.11
CA SER A 143 -11.50 -0.41 -15.97
C SER A 143 -11.04 -0.11 -14.55
N TYR A 144 -10.30 1.01 -14.37
CA TYR A 144 -9.91 1.46 -13.05
C TYR A 144 -11.11 1.73 -12.12
N LEU A 145 -12.25 2.20 -12.66
CA LEU A 145 -13.46 2.44 -11.87
C LEU A 145 -14.06 1.13 -11.33
N VAL A 146 -14.19 0.13 -12.20
CA VAL A 146 -14.69 -1.18 -11.81
C VAL A 146 -13.72 -1.87 -10.84
N CYS A 147 -12.42 -1.76 -11.08
CA CYS A 147 -11.40 -2.25 -10.16
C CYS A 147 -11.55 -1.63 -8.76
N ALA A 148 -11.75 -0.31 -8.67
CA ALA A 148 -11.98 0.38 -7.41
C ALA A 148 -13.22 -0.14 -6.68
N GLU A 149 -14.32 -0.35 -7.40
CA GLU A 149 -15.56 -0.89 -6.86
C GLU A 149 -15.37 -2.31 -6.32
N ARG A 150 -14.80 -3.20 -7.13
CA ARG A 150 -14.57 -4.61 -6.77
C ARG A 150 -13.61 -4.76 -5.59
N ARG A 151 -12.53 -3.98 -5.54
CA ARG A 151 -11.61 -3.98 -4.38
C ARG A 151 -12.27 -3.51 -3.12
N ARG A 152 -13.08 -2.44 -3.19
CA ARG A 152 -13.85 -1.96 -2.04
C ARG A 152 -14.80 -3.03 -1.52
N ALA A 153 -15.52 -3.72 -2.41
CA ALA A 153 -16.41 -4.81 -2.05
C ALA A 153 -15.65 -5.96 -1.36
N ILE A 154 -14.48 -6.35 -1.90
CA ILE A 154 -13.63 -7.38 -1.28
C ILE A 154 -13.13 -6.93 0.09
N TYR A 155 -12.66 -5.69 0.25
CA TYR A 155 -12.22 -5.20 1.55
C TYR A 155 -13.36 -5.24 2.57
N GLN A 156 -14.55 -4.74 2.20
CA GLN A 156 -15.73 -4.75 3.07
C GLN A 156 -16.19 -6.17 3.45
N GLY A 157 -16.08 -7.11 2.52
CA GLY A 157 -16.40 -8.52 2.71
C GLY A 157 -15.24 -9.41 3.14
N PHE A 158 -14.05 -8.86 3.43
CA PHE A 158 -12.83 -9.67 3.54
C PHE A 158 -12.92 -10.72 4.66
N SER A 159 -13.60 -10.39 5.75
CA SER A 159 -13.85 -11.30 6.88
C SER A 159 -14.71 -12.52 6.54
N THR A 160 -15.45 -12.46 5.43
CA THR A 160 -16.28 -13.57 4.93
C THR A 160 -15.50 -14.51 4.02
N ILE A 161 -14.31 -14.11 3.56
CA ILE A 161 -13.46 -14.92 2.71
C ILE A 161 -12.90 -16.07 3.53
N ARG A 162 -12.94 -17.28 2.97
CA ARG A 162 -12.34 -18.46 3.61
C ARG A 162 -10.82 -18.32 3.60
N LYS A 163 -10.20 -18.46 4.77
CA LYS A 163 -8.74 -18.55 4.90
C LYS A 163 -8.17 -19.63 3.98
N PRO A 164 -7.12 -19.35 3.19
CA PRO A 164 -6.39 -20.38 2.47
C PRO A 164 -5.93 -21.50 3.41
N GLY A 165 -6.09 -22.76 2.99
CA GLY A 165 -5.79 -23.93 3.84
C GLY A 165 -4.34 -23.96 4.32
N TRP A 166 -3.43 -23.52 3.45
CA TRP A 166 -1.98 -23.50 3.67
C TRP A 166 -1.49 -22.35 4.57
N LEU A 167 -2.24 -21.26 4.69
CA LEU A 167 -1.79 -20.06 5.40
C LEU A 167 -1.97 -20.21 6.92
N SER A 168 -1.00 -19.78 7.72
CA SER A 168 -1.16 -19.74 9.19
C SER A 168 -2.36 -18.88 9.61
N SER A 169 -3.08 -19.31 10.65
CA SER A 169 -4.17 -18.53 11.24
C SER A 169 -3.69 -17.18 11.77
N ASP A 170 -2.47 -17.10 12.31
CA ASP A 170 -1.91 -15.86 12.84
C ASP A 170 -1.71 -14.83 11.73
N ILE A 171 -1.14 -15.26 10.60
CA ILE A 171 -0.94 -14.41 9.41
C ILE A 171 -2.29 -13.95 8.85
N TRP A 172 -3.28 -14.85 8.80
CA TRP A 172 -4.62 -14.52 8.31
C TRP A 172 -5.36 -13.51 9.20
N VAL A 173 -5.34 -13.71 10.52
CA VAL A 173 -5.95 -12.78 11.47
C VAL A 173 -5.27 -11.42 11.40
N ALA A 174 -3.95 -11.41 11.30
CA ALA A 174 -3.20 -10.17 11.19
C ALA A 174 -3.55 -9.42 9.89
N LEU A 175 -3.72 -10.11 8.76
CA LEU A 175 -4.16 -9.51 7.51
C LEU A 175 -5.58 -8.94 7.62
N LEU A 176 -6.50 -9.66 8.25
CA LEU A 176 -7.86 -9.18 8.51
C LEU A 176 -7.85 -7.85 9.27
N LEU A 177 -7.00 -7.72 10.29
CA LEU A 177 -6.83 -6.49 11.04
C LEU A 177 -6.27 -5.36 10.16
N ALA A 178 -5.23 -5.64 9.36
CA ALA A 178 -4.64 -4.65 8.46
C ALA A 178 -5.63 -4.14 7.39
N ILE A 179 -6.41 -5.04 6.78
CA ILE A 179 -7.45 -4.65 5.81
C ILE A 179 -8.57 -3.85 6.49
N ASN A 180 -8.95 -4.20 7.71
CA ASN A 180 -9.93 -3.45 8.48
C ASN A 180 -9.44 -2.04 8.85
N ASP A 181 -8.17 -1.90 9.24
CA ASP A 181 -7.58 -0.60 9.54
C ASP A 181 -7.40 0.26 8.27
N LEU A 182 -7.02 -0.35 7.15
CA LEU A 182 -7.04 0.28 5.83
C LEU A 182 -8.44 0.78 5.46
N LEU A 183 -9.49 -0.02 5.67
CA LEU A 183 -10.87 0.39 5.41
C LEU A 183 -11.29 1.60 6.26
N LYS A 184 -10.97 1.58 7.55
CA LYS A 184 -11.23 2.73 8.43
C LYS A 184 -10.53 3.98 7.91
N LEU A 185 -9.28 3.84 7.46
CA LEU A 185 -8.52 4.94 6.87
C LEU A 185 -9.18 5.47 5.59
N ILE A 186 -9.53 4.60 4.65
CA ILE A 186 -10.20 4.96 3.39
C ILE A 186 -11.51 5.71 3.67
N ASN A 187 -12.31 5.20 4.61
CA ASN A 187 -13.59 5.81 4.99
C ASN A 187 -13.40 7.16 5.68
N LEU A 188 -12.41 7.27 6.58
CA LEU A 188 -12.08 8.51 7.27
C LEU A 188 -11.67 9.61 6.28
N VAL A 189 -10.77 9.29 5.35
CA VAL A 189 -10.33 10.23 4.30
C VAL A 189 -11.50 10.64 3.41
N SER A 190 -12.35 9.69 3.03
CA SER A 190 -13.54 9.96 2.20
C SER A 190 -14.54 10.88 2.91
N SER A 191 -14.83 10.62 4.19
CA SER A 191 -15.71 11.47 5.01
C SER A 191 -15.16 12.89 5.10
N PHE A 192 -13.87 13.03 5.39
CA PHE A 192 -13.26 14.34 5.55
C PHE A 192 -13.28 15.15 4.24
N LYS A 193 -13.05 14.50 3.08
CA LYS A 193 -13.20 15.16 1.77
C LYS A 193 -14.63 15.63 1.52
N ALA A 194 -15.62 14.80 1.86
CA ALA A 194 -17.04 15.16 1.72
C ALA A 194 -17.39 16.37 2.62
N ASP A 195 -16.88 16.38 3.86
CA ASP A 195 -17.06 17.51 4.77
C ASP A 195 -16.42 18.78 4.23
N ILE A 196 -15.17 18.74 3.76
CA ILE A 196 -14.51 19.90 3.13
C ILE A 196 -15.32 20.41 1.94
N SER A 197 -15.77 19.51 1.05
CA SER A 197 -16.54 19.87 -0.14
C SER A 197 -17.85 20.55 0.25
N THR A 198 -18.55 20.00 1.25
CA THR A 198 -19.80 20.55 1.78
C THR A 198 -19.55 21.94 2.36
N LYS A 199 -18.52 22.10 3.19
CA LYS A 199 -18.17 23.39 3.80
C LYS A 199 -17.75 24.45 2.78
N LYS A 200 -17.05 24.07 1.69
CA LYS A 200 -16.69 24.97 0.57
C LYS A 200 -17.88 25.40 -0.28
N SER A 201 -18.96 24.62 -0.30
CA SER A 201 -20.18 24.94 -1.04
C SER A 201 -21.13 25.89 -0.30
N VAL A 202 -20.86 26.20 0.97
CA VAL A 202 -21.66 27.14 1.76
C VAL A 202 -21.44 28.58 1.26
N PRO A 203 -22.52 29.35 0.96
CA PRO A 203 -22.40 30.74 0.54
C PRO A 203 -21.65 31.59 1.57
N ARG A 204 -20.83 32.53 1.09
CA ARG A 204 -19.98 33.42 1.91
C ARG A 204 -20.69 34.12 3.08
N ALA A 205 -22.00 34.34 2.96
CA ALA A 205 -22.83 34.94 4.01
C ALA A 205 -23.01 34.06 5.27
N PHE A 206 -22.67 32.77 5.20
CA PHE A 206 -22.78 31.79 6.29
C PHE A 206 -21.43 31.12 6.62
N SER A 207 -20.30 31.64 6.12
CA SER A 207 -18.98 31.01 6.34
C SER A 207 -18.50 31.11 7.78
N ASP A 208 -18.94 32.14 8.52
CA ASP A 208 -18.50 32.40 9.89
C ASP A 208 -19.02 31.38 10.91
N THR A 209 -19.97 30.52 10.51
CA THR A 209 -20.54 29.44 11.33
C THR A 209 -19.97 28.06 11.01
N VAL A 210 -19.12 27.93 10.00
CA VAL A 210 -18.64 26.65 9.48
C VAL A 210 -17.13 26.52 9.70
N HIS A 211 -16.74 25.98 10.85
CA HIS A 211 -15.35 25.69 11.17
C HIS A 211 -15.00 24.22 10.88
N ILE A 212 -13.87 23.99 10.21
CA ILE A 212 -13.15 22.71 10.29
C ILE A 212 -12.34 22.78 11.58
N SER A 213 -12.48 21.80 12.46
CA SER A 213 -11.74 21.81 13.72
C SER A 213 -10.24 21.67 13.44
N GLN A 214 -9.40 22.31 14.24
CA GLN A 214 -7.95 22.19 14.10
C GLN A 214 -7.47 20.74 14.29
N ASP A 215 -8.22 19.93 15.06
CA ASP A 215 -7.91 18.52 15.28
C ASP A 215 -8.13 17.68 14.02
N GLU A 216 -9.18 17.93 13.25
CA GLU A 216 -9.42 17.20 11.99
C GLU A 216 -8.36 17.55 10.92
N VAL A 217 -7.96 18.82 10.84
CA VAL A 217 -6.86 19.26 9.97
C VAL A 217 -5.55 18.57 10.36
N ARG A 218 -5.19 18.60 11.65
CA ARG A 218 -3.99 17.92 12.16
C ARG A 218 -4.01 16.43 11.87
N ARG A 219 -5.15 15.76 12.05
CA ARG A 219 -5.27 14.32 11.81
C ARG A 219 -5.08 13.99 10.32
N MET A 220 -5.59 14.82 9.42
CA MET A 220 -5.38 14.65 7.98
C MET A 220 -3.95 14.97 7.54
N GLU A 221 -3.33 15.98 8.13
CA GLU A 221 -1.90 16.23 7.94
C GLU A 221 -1.07 15.02 8.38
N GLN A 222 -1.36 14.43 9.55
CA GLN A 222 -0.70 13.22 10.02
C GLN A 222 -0.84 12.03 9.07
N LEU A 223 -2.04 11.78 8.54
CA LEU A 223 -2.29 10.68 7.59
C LEU A 223 -1.58 10.89 6.24
N ASN A 224 -1.38 12.14 5.85
CA ASN A 224 -0.70 12.50 4.60
C ASN A 224 0.81 12.62 4.77
N ASP A 225 1.31 12.53 6.00
CA ASP A 225 2.71 12.68 6.37
C ASP A 225 3.40 11.30 6.42
N LEU A 226 4.72 11.30 6.25
CA LEU A 226 5.60 10.18 6.52
C LEU A 226 5.45 9.63 7.94
N ARG A 227 5.02 10.43 8.91
CA ARG A 227 4.67 9.96 10.26
C ARG A 227 3.64 8.82 10.25
N PHE A 228 2.81 8.73 9.21
CA PHE A 228 1.91 7.60 8.99
C PHE A 228 2.65 6.28 8.79
N VAL A 229 3.87 6.28 8.24
CA VAL A 229 4.75 5.10 8.13
C VAL A 229 4.87 4.43 9.49
N LYS A 230 5.18 5.21 10.53
CA LYS A 230 5.31 4.70 11.91
C LYS A 230 4.01 4.08 12.42
N GLU A 231 2.86 4.67 12.12
CA GLU A 231 1.57 4.09 12.51
C GLU A 231 1.34 2.74 11.82
N VAL A 232 1.58 2.67 10.51
CA VAL A 232 1.45 1.44 9.70
C VAL A 232 2.39 0.35 10.22
N LEU A 233 3.65 0.68 10.47
CA LEU A 233 4.63 -0.28 10.98
C LEU A 233 4.32 -0.77 12.39
N ASN A 234 3.50 -0.03 13.16
CA ASN A 234 2.99 -0.46 14.46
C ASN A 234 1.67 -1.23 14.38
N TRP A 235 1.04 -1.37 13.20
CA TRP A 235 -0.12 -2.25 13.09
C TRP A 235 0.28 -3.67 13.49
N VAL A 236 -0.63 -4.37 14.17
CA VAL A 236 -0.40 -5.73 14.71
C VAL A 236 0.25 -6.66 13.67
N PHE A 237 -0.15 -6.52 12.41
CA PHE A 237 0.41 -7.26 11.28
C PHE A 237 1.92 -7.06 11.10
N PHE A 238 2.40 -5.82 11.17
CA PHE A 238 3.82 -5.51 11.04
C PHE A 238 4.57 -5.75 12.36
N ALA A 239 3.93 -5.48 13.49
CA ALA A 239 4.52 -5.61 14.84
C ALA A 239 4.80 -7.06 15.25
N LEU A 240 3.99 -8.03 14.81
CA LEU A 240 4.22 -9.47 15.10
C LEU A 240 5.53 -10.02 14.52
N GLN A 241 6.21 -9.28 13.65
CA GLN A 241 7.44 -9.70 12.98
C GLN A 241 8.66 -8.84 13.34
N THR A 242 8.48 -7.75 14.10
CA THR A 242 9.58 -6.84 14.51
C THR A 242 10.43 -7.38 15.66
N ASP A 243 9.97 -8.39 16.40
CA ASP A 243 10.76 -9.08 17.43
C ASP A 243 11.84 -10.02 16.83
N SER A 244 11.90 -10.12 15.51
CA SER A 244 12.96 -10.85 14.81
C SER A 244 14.28 -10.06 14.88
N PRO A 245 15.36 -10.63 15.44
CA PRO A 245 16.67 -9.96 15.53
C PRO A 245 17.27 -9.60 14.17
N LYS A 246 16.76 -10.16 13.08
CA LYS A 246 17.16 -9.84 11.70
C LYS A 246 16.72 -8.43 11.25
N TRP A 247 15.63 -7.90 11.80
CA TRP A 247 14.98 -6.68 11.30
C TRP A 247 15.08 -5.48 12.26
N ALA A 248 15.40 -5.70 13.54
CA ALA A 248 15.60 -4.64 14.53
C ALA A 248 16.58 -3.52 14.10
N PRO A 249 17.71 -3.79 13.40
CA PRO A 249 18.62 -2.73 12.94
C PRO A 249 18.01 -1.81 11.87
N LEU A 250 17.11 -2.32 11.02
CA LEU A 250 16.45 -1.55 9.97
C LEU A 250 15.38 -0.62 10.57
N MET A 251 14.62 -1.13 11.56
CA MET A 251 13.68 -0.31 12.32
C MET A 251 14.37 0.86 12.99
N ASN A 252 15.50 0.62 13.66
CA ASN A 252 16.28 1.68 14.28
C ASN A 252 16.77 2.74 13.28
N LYS A 253 17.09 2.37 12.03
CA LYS A 253 17.47 3.34 10.99
C LYS A 253 16.29 4.22 10.54
N ILE A 254 15.09 3.67 10.39
CA ILE A 254 13.89 4.46 10.08
C ILE A 254 13.62 5.47 11.21
N TYR A 255 13.72 5.01 12.47
CA TYR A 255 13.58 5.88 13.64
C TYR A 255 14.58 7.04 13.67
N VAL A 256 15.85 6.79 13.32
CA VAL A 256 16.90 7.82 13.29
C VAL A 256 16.67 8.82 12.15
N LEU A 257 16.31 8.36 10.95
CA LEU A 257 16.03 9.23 9.80
C LEU A 257 14.81 10.13 10.01
N GLU A 258 13.78 9.65 10.72
CA GLU A 258 12.63 10.48 11.12
C GLU A 258 13.03 11.57 12.11
N LEU A 259 13.93 11.28 13.07
CA LEU A 259 14.39 12.26 14.06
C LEU A 259 15.27 13.35 13.45
N GLU A 260 16.14 13.00 12.50
CA GLU A 260 17.06 13.94 11.83
C GLU A 260 16.34 14.92 10.87
N ARG A 261 15.17 14.56 10.33
CA ARG A 261 14.33 15.50 9.56
C ARG A 261 13.62 16.55 10.43
N HIS A 262 13.71 16.45 11.76
CA HIS A 262 13.00 17.30 12.72
C HIS A 262 13.92 18.18 13.59
N THR A 263 15.23 18.20 13.30
CA THR A 263 16.23 19.13 13.87
C THR A 263 16.73 20.09 12.81
#